data_AF-A0A532TUQ3-F1
#
_entry.id   AF-A0A532TUQ3-F1
#
_cell.length_a   1.000
_cell.length_b   1.000
_cell.length_c   1.000
_cell.angle_alpha   90.00
_cell.angle_beta   90.00
_cell.angle_gamma   90.00
#
_symmetry.space_group_name_H-M   'P 1'
#
loop_
_entity.id
_entity.type
_entity.pdbx_description
1 polymer ?
#
loop_
_entity_poly.entity_id
_entity_poly.type
_entity_poly.pdbx_seq_one_letter_code
_entity_poly.pdbx_strand_id
1 'polypeptide(L)'
;MPVGLVVMKWDERVGTEILAKYPEEIVITDKTLMQVYSTHEYSGESGMISLMVGSLNIASYYTGPEKGYYILLLLNLDDDPDAYEGGLIDTSKIILQNLEDGAFIQLVPSLFRRVSMYPTLNEEQRLAITYQDDIKRMIINRLREEGVVSKSELMIWLKDRYKQDFVDLEGVVIELIKRDIIKETSVKGMPSELIFLTNDLIMMRVPAIQLFKDPSDRGLPSQLSDDYTTESKKFFQNYRPSEQDNLKVIEILVNPQAYEVLRLLRTAIVTKNDLEKLKKKGVEDIDDVLKSLWENQMIQVFRDDRNNEYYALISDFHIALIFPKYLLNVIKAEYDKKSKADQVLIEYLNVLENTFLNLKSATKSKE
;
A
#
# COMPACT_ATOMS: atom_id res chain seq x y z
N MET A 1 9.70 -4.19 -17.50
CA MET A 1 8.45 -3.44 -17.28
C MET A 1 7.31 -4.20 -17.90
N PRO A 2 6.11 -4.17 -17.29
CA PRO A 2 4.96 -4.89 -17.83
C PRO A 2 4.62 -4.44 -19.24
N VAL A 3 4.28 -5.40 -20.10
CA VAL A 3 3.86 -5.15 -21.48
C VAL A 3 2.35 -5.08 -21.60
N GLY A 4 1.61 -5.53 -20.59
CA GLY A 4 0.16 -5.53 -20.64
C GLY A 4 -0.61 -6.04 -19.45
N LEU A 5 -1.86 -5.59 -19.31
CA LEU A 5 -2.85 -6.13 -18.38
C LEU A 5 -4.02 -6.71 -19.16
N VAL A 6 -4.45 -7.92 -18.81
CA VAL A 6 -5.60 -8.59 -19.41
C VAL A 6 -6.54 -9.12 -18.34
N VAL A 7 -7.83 -8.90 -18.53
CA VAL A 7 -8.89 -9.48 -17.72
C VAL A 7 -9.61 -10.51 -18.57
N MET A 8 -9.60 -11.76 -18.14
CA MET A 8 -10.28 -12.85 -18.83
C MET A 8 -11.21 -13.62 -17.91
N LYS A 9 -12.12 -14.38 -18.52
CA LYS A 9 -13.04 -15.30 -17.85
C LYS A 9 -13.11 -16.61 -18.63
N TRP A 10 -13.45 -17.70 -17.94
CA TRP A 10 -13.82 -18.95 -18.59
C TRP A 10 -15.32 -18.97 -18.93
N ASP A 11 -15.65 -19.26 -20.18
CA ASP A 11 -17.00 -19.56 -20.66
C ASP A 11 -17.08 -21.02 -21.12
N GLU A 12 -18.09 -21.77 -20.67
CA GLU A 12 -18.24 -23.19 -20.98
C GLU A 12 -18.42 -23.50 -22.48
N ARG A 13 -18.89 -22.53 -23.27
CA ARG A 13 -19.17 -22.69 -24.71
C ARG A 13 -18.02 -22.23 -25.57
N VAL A 14 -17.36 -21.13 -25.20
CA VAL A 14 -16.32 -20.49 -26.03
C VAL A 14 -14.90 -20.71 -25.50
N GLY A 15 -14.74 -21.18 -24.27
CA GLY A 15 -13.45 -21.32 -23.60
C GLY A 15 -13.00 -20.02 -22.95
N THR A 16 -11.72 -19.66 -23.10
CA THR A 16 -11.18 -18.43 -22.51
C THR A 16 -11.64 -17.19 -23.29
N GLU A 17 -12.31 -16.27 -22.62
CA GLU A 17 -12.79 -15.00 -23.18
C GLU A 17 -12.03 -13.82 -22.56
N ILE A 18 -11.46 -12.95 -23.40
CA ILE A 18 -10.86 -11.68 -22.95
C ILE A 18 -11.98 -10.63 -22.83
N LEU A 19 -12.18 -10.13 -21.61
CA LEU A 19 -13.18 -9.11 -21.31
C LEU A 19 -12.62 -7.69 -21.45
N ALA A 20 -11.34 -7.51 -21.10
CA ALA A 20 -10.64 -6.24 -21.27
C ALA A 20 -9.14 -6.48 -21.38
N LYS A 21 -8.44 -5.59 -22.10
CA LYS A 21 -6.98 -5.60 -22.19
C LYS A 21 -6.43 -4.19 -22.40
N TYR A 22 -5.22 -3.97 -21.92
CA TYR A 22 -4.48 -2.74 -22.17
C TYR A 22 -2.97 -2.98 -22.21
N PRO A 23 -2.23 -2.43 -23.19
CA PRO A 23 -2.75 -1.72 -24.37
C PRO A 23 -3.63 -2.58 -25.30
N GLU A 24 -4.45 -1.95 -26.14
CA GLU A 24 -5.40 -2.65 -27.02
C GLU A 24 -4.70 -3.52 -28.07
N GLU A 25 -3.47 -3.16 -28.43
CA GLU A 25 -2.65 -3.81 -29.45
C GLU A 25 -1.99 -5.09 -28.96
N ILE A 26 -2.08 -5.40 -27.67
CA ILE A 26 -1.53 -6.65 -27.13
C ILE A 26 -2.16 -7.84 -27.84
N VAL A 27 -1.28 -8.76 -28.24
CA VAL A 27 -1.64 -10.06 -28.79
C VAL A 27 -1.33 -11.13 -27.75
N ILE A 28 -2.35 -11.85 -27.30
CA ILE A 28 -2.22 -13.09 -26.52
C ILE A 28 -2.84 -14.22 -27.32
N THR A 29 -2.18 -15.37 -27.36
CA THR A 29 -2.69 -16.55 -28.03
C THR A 29 -3.64 -17.34 -27.13
N ASP A 30 -4.64 -17.99 -27.72
CA ASP A 30 -5.55 -18.88 -26.97
C ASP A 30 -4.79 -19.95 -26.20
N LYS A 31 -3.68 -20.46 -26.76
CA LYS A 31 -2.80 -21.40 -26.08
C LYS A 31 -2.26 -20.84 -24.76
N THR A 32 -1.87 -19.57 -24.74
CA THR A 32 -1.39 -18.90 -23.53
C THR A 32 -2.51 -18.76 -22.50
N LEU A 33 -3.70 -18.32 -22.91
CA LEU A 33 -4.85 -18.18 -22.01
C LEU A 33 -5.26 -19.54 -21.41
N MET A 34 -5.29 -20.58 -22.23
CA MET A 34 -5.58 -21.96 -21.80
C MET A 34 -4.54 -22.48 -20.80
N GLN A 35 -3.26 -22.18 -21.00
CA GLN A 35 -2.21 -22.55 -20.05
C GLN A 35 -2.42 -21.88 -18.70
N VAL A 36 -2.71 -20.57 -18.68
CA VAL A 36 -3.02 -19.82 -17.45
C VAL A 36 -4.22 -20.44 -16.73
N TYR A 37 -5.33 -20.64 -17.45
CA TYR A 37 -6.53 -21.29 -16.94
C TYR A 37 -6.20 -22.66 -16.31
N SER A 38 -5.57 -23.56 -17.08
CA SER A 38 -5.27 -24.92 -16.61
C SER A 38 -4.37 -24.96 -15.38
N THR A 39 -3.50 -23.96 -15.20
CA THR A 39 -2.59 -23.89 -14.06
C THR A 39 -3.34 -23.48 -12.79
N HIS A 40 -4.27 -22.52 -12.90
CA HIS A 40 -5.14 -22.14 -11.77
C HIS A 40 -6.18 -23.21 -11.44
N GLU A 41 -6.76 -23.88 -12.43
CA GLU A 41 -7.69 -24.97 -12.17
C GLU A 41 -7.03 -26.18 -11.50
N TYR A 42 -5.72 -26.35 -11.68
CA TYR A 42 -4.96 -27.39 -10.97
C TYR A 42 -4.87 -27.10 -9.46
N SER A 43 -4.73 -25.84 -9.05
CA SER A 43 -4.78 -25.48 -7.62
C SER A 43 -6.22 -25.44 -7.10
N GLY A 44 -7.17 -24.95 -7.90
CA GLY A 44 -8.58 -24.80 -7.52
C GLY A 44 -8.82 -23.69 -6.48
N GLU A 45 -7.77 -22.94 -6.12
CA GLU A 45 -7.79 -21.91 -5.09
C GLU A 45 -7.55 -20.53 -5.69
N SER A 46 -8.16 -19.50 -5.10
CA SER A 46 -7.86 -18.11 -5.44
C SER A 46 -6.42 -17.77 -5.06
N GLY A 47 -5.77 -16.95 -5.87
CA GLY A 47 -4.41 -16.51 -5.60
C GLY A 47 -3.62 -16.19 -6.85
N MET A 48 -2.36 -15.83 -6.65
CA MET A 48 -1.43 -15.55 -7.74
C MET A 48 -0.60 -16.78 -8.10
N ILE A 49 -0.41 -16.98 -9.40
CA ILE A 49 0.62 -17.85 -9.97
C ILE A 49 1.54 -17.04 -10.88
N SER A 50 2.75 -17.55 -11.04
CA SER A 50 3.76 -17.03 -11.94
C SER A 50 4.10 -18.12 -12.96
N LEU A 51 4.04 -17.82 -14.25
CA LEU A 51 4.34 -18.78 -15.31
C LEU A 51 5.09 -18.13 -16.47
N MET A 52 5.99 -18.91 -17.08
CA MET A 52 6.72 -18.52 -18.29
C MET A 52 6.05 -19.17 -19.51
N VAL A 53 5.60 -18.35 -20.45
CA VAL A 53 4.98 -18.81 -21.70
C VAL A 53 5.70 -18.20 -22.89
N GLY A 54 6.52 -19.00 -23.56
CA GLY A 54 7.34 -18.55 -24.69
C GLY A 54 8.36 -17.50 -24.23
N SER A 55 8.24 -16.27 -24.73
CA SER A 55 9.10 -15.13 -24.37
C SER A 55 8.43 -14.16 -23.39
N LEU A 56 7.35 -14.57 -22.72
CA LEU A 56 6.65 -13.76 -21.73
C LEU A 56 6.70 -14.43 -20.37
N ASN A 57 6.97 -13.64 -19.34
CA ASN A 57 6.58 -13.99 -17.98
C ASN A 57 5.15 -13.49 -17.76
N ILE A 58 4.35 -14.25 -17.03
CA ILE A 58 2.97 -13.90 -16.72
C ILE A 58 2.79 -14.03 -15.21
N ALA A 59 2.41 -12.92 -14.58
CA ALA A 59 1.85 -12.92 -13.24
C ALA A 59 0.32 -12.97 -13.40
N SER A 60 -0.33 -14.01 -12.89
CA SER A 60 -1.77 -14.19 -13.04
C SER A 60 -2.43 -14.38 -11.69
N TYR A 61 -3.43 -13.56 -11.40
CA TYR A 61 -4.26 -13.68 -10.21
C TYR A 61 -5.63 -14.24 -10.58
N TYR A 62 -6.04 -15.33 -9.92
CA TYR A 62 -7.36 -15.95 -10.06
C TYR A 62 -8.24 -15.62 -8.86
N THR A 63 -9.47 -15.20 -9.14
CA THR A 63 -10.43 -14.76 -8.11
C THR A 63 -11.18 -15.93 -7.46
N GLY A 64 -10.81 -17.18 -7.78
CA GLY A 64 -11.51 -18.36 -7.29
C GLY A 64 -12.81 -18.68 -8.03
N PRO A 65 -13.42 -19.84 -7.73
CA PRO A 65 -14.52 -20.42 -8.49
C PRO A 65 -15.84 -19.64 -8.40
N GLU A 66 -16.01 -18.82 -7.35
CA GLU A 66 -17.25 -18.04 -7.15
C GLU A 66 -17.43 -16.95 -8.21
N LYS A 67 -16.34 -16.24 -8.55
CA LYS A 67 -16.37 -15.17 -9.56
C LYS A 67 -15.77 -15.62 -10.89
N GLY A 68 -14.74 -16.47 -10.88
CA GLY A 68 -14.17 -17.08 -12.09
C GLY A 68 -13.38 -16.15 -13.00
N TYR A 69 -12.82 -15.05 -12.48
CA TYR A 69 -12.03 -14.10 -13.28
C TYR A 69 -10.53 -14.33 -13.10
N TYR A 70 -9.78 -14.05 -14.16
CA TYR A 70 -8.33 -14.10 -14.17
C TYR A 70 -7.79 -12.75 -14.61
N ILE A 71 -6.90 -12.18 -13.80
CA ILE A 71 -6.22 -10.91 -14.04
C ILE A 71 -4.77 -11.23 -14.36
N LEU A 72 -4.35 -10.98 -15.59
CA LEU A 72 -3.04 -11.34 -16.11
C LEU A 72 -2.21 -10.08 -16.34
N LEU A 73 -1.06 -10.00 -15.71
CA LEU A 73 -0.02 -9.04 -16.04
C LEU A 73 1.03 -9.73 -16.88
N LEU A 74 1.17 -9.27 -18.12
CA LEU A 74 2.18 -9.73 -19.05
C LEU A 74 3.47 -8.96 -18.81
N LEU A 75 4.56 -9.70 -18.69
CA LEU A 75 5.86 -9.23 -18.28
C LEU A 75 6.94 -9.66 -19.28
N ASN A 76 8.05 -8.93 -19.31
CA ASN A 76 9.22 -9.39 -20.05
C ASN A 76 9.92 -10.53 -19.28
N LEU A 77 10.79 -11.29 -19.96
CA LEU A 77 11.53 -12.40 -19.35
C LEU A 77 12.41 -11.96 -18.15
N ASP A 78 12.87 -10.71 -18.18
CA ASP A 78 13.76 -10.16 -17.14
C ASP A 78 12.98 -9.60 -15.93
N ASP A 79 11.66 -9.48 -16.03
CA ASP A 79 10.83 -9.00 -14.94
C ASP A 79 10.50 -10.14 -13.97
N ASP A 80 10.62 -9.86 -12.67
CA ASP A 80 10.19 -10.75 -11.59
C ASP A 80 8.67 -10.63 -11.38
N PRO A 81 7.88 -11.69 -11.65
CA PRO A 81 6.44 -11.69 -11.43
C PRO A 81 6.02 -11.37 -9.99
N ASP A 82 6.75 -11.92 -9.01
CA ASP A 82 6.36 -11.87 -7.60
C ASP A 82 6.42 -10.43 -7.06
N ALA A 83 7.26 -9.58 -7.68
CA ALA A 83 7.33 -8.15 -7.39
C ALA A 83 6.02 -7.38 -7.66
N TYR A 84 5.08 -7.96 -8.42
CA TYR A 84 3.79 -7.34 -8.79
C TYR A 84 2.60 -7.88 -8.00
N GLU A 85 2.79 -8.90 -7.16
CA GLU A 85 1.69 -9.64 -6.52
C GLU A 85 0.70 -8.76 -5.76
N GLY A 86 1.18 -7.90 -4.86
CA GLY A 86 0.28 -7.00 -4.12
C GLY A 86 -0.43 -6.00 -5.02
N GLY A 87 0.23 -5.51 -6.06
CA GLY A 87 -0.40 -4.64 -7.05
C GLY A 87 -1.49 -5.36 -7.87
N LEU A 88 -1.32 -6.66 -8.14
CA LEU A 88 -2.30 -7.50 -8.80
C LEU A 88 -3.51 -7.81 -7.91
N ILE A 89 -3.30 -8.07 -6.61
CA ILE A 89 -4.38 -8.25 -5.63
C ILE A 89 -5.22 -6.98 -5.50
N ASP A 90 -4.58 -5.81 -5.37
CA ASP A 90 -5.28 -4.52 -5.34
C ASP A 90 -6.06 -4.28 -6.65
N THR A 91 -5.45 -4.60 -7.79
CA THR A 91 -6.07 -4.45 -9.12
C THR A 91 -7.29 -5.37 -9.28
N SER A 92 -7.18 -6.62 -8.84
CA SER A 92 -8.29 -7.57 -8.91
C SER A 92 -9.46 -7.12 -8.04
N LYS A 93 -9.21 -6.62 -6.82
CA LYS A 93 -10.25 -6.06 -5.94
C LYS A 93 -11.03 -4.93 -6.63
N ILE A 94 -10.33 -3.97 -7.24
CA ILE A 94 -10.99 -2.84 -7.94
C ILE A 94 -11.81 -3.34 -9.15
N ILE A 95 -11.30 -4.31 -9.91
CA ILE A 95 -12.03 -4.92 -11.02
C ILE A 95 -13.32 -5.57 -10.50
N LEU A 96 -13.22 -6.37 -9.44
CA LEU A 96 -14.34 -7.12 -8.87
C LEU A 96 -15.44 -6.20 -8.33
N GLN A 97 -15.07 -5.09 -7.70
CA GLN A 97 -16.01 -4.07 -7.20
C GLN A 97 -16.78 -3.34 -8.30
N ASN A 98 -16.32 -3.42 -9.55
CA ASN A 98 -16.89 -2.70 -10.70
C ASN A 98 -17.37 -3.66 -11.80
N LEU A 99 -17.71 -4.91 -11.42
CA LEU A 99 -18.16 -5.95 -12.35
C LEU A 99 -19.58 -5.77 -12.86
N GLU A 100 -20.54 -5.42 -12.00
CA GLU A 100 -21.97 -5.50 -12.31
C GLU A 100 -22.35 -4.70 -13.56
N ASP A 101 -21.79 -3.50 -13.71
CA ASP A 101 -22.05 -2.61 -14.84
C ASP A 101 -20.95 -2.64 -15.90
N GLY A 102 -19.94 -3.51 -15.77
CA GLY A 102 -18.77 -3.54 -16.66
C GLY A 102 -17.88 -2.28 -16.57
N ALA A 103 -18.10 -1.43 -15.56
CA ALA A 103 -17.37 -0.18 -15.37
C ALA A 103 -15.86 -0.39 -15.24
N PHE A 104 -15.42 -1.58 -14.80
CA PHE A 104 -14.02 -1.95 -14.72
C PHE A 104 -13.26 -1.82 -16.05
N ILE A 105 -13.93 -1.99 -17.20
CA ILE A 105 -13.28 -1.95 -18.53
C ILE A 105 -12.59 -0.59 -18.73
N GLN A 106 -13.24 0.49 -18.32
CA GLN A 106 -12.68 1.86 -18.41
C GLN A 106 -11.55 2.10 -17.40
N LEU A 107 -11.46 1.29 -16.35
CA LEU A 107 -10.43 1.37 -15.31
C LEU A 107 -9.15 0.61 -15.70
N VAL A 108 -9.21 -0.39 -16.59
CA VAL A 108 -8.05 -1.21 -16.95
C VAL A 108 -6.80 -0.40 -17.34
N PRO A 109 -6.88 0.69 -18.13
CA PRO A 109 -5.70 1.51 -18.44
C PRO A 109 -5.06 2.16 -17.20
N SER A 110 -5.87 2.67 -16.27
CA SER A 110 -5.36 3.31 -15.05
C SER A 110 -4.80 2.28 -14.07
N LEU A 111 -5.45 1.12 -13.97
CA LEU A 111 -5.00 -0.03 -13.18
C LEU A 111 -3.68 -0.60 -13.70
N PHE A 112 -3.51 -0.72 -15.02
CA PHE A 112 -2.25 -1.12 -15.63
C PHE A 112 -1.10 -0.18 -15.25
N ARG A 113 -1.32 1.14 -15.31
CA ARG A 113 -0.31 2.12 -14.88
C ARG A 113 0.03 1.94 -13.40
N ARG A 114 -0.97 1.74 -12.55
CA ARG A 114 -0.78 1.55 -11.10
C ARG A 114 0.03 0.29 -10.78
N VAL A 115 -0.36 -0.87 -11.32
CA VAL A 115 0.37 -2.13 -11.08
C VAL A 115 1.78 -2.09 -11.67
N SER A 116 1.98 -1.40 -12.80
CA SER A 116 3.30 -1.27 -13.42
C SER A 116 4.31 -0.49 -12.58
N MET A 117 3.84 0.44 -11.74
CA MET A 117 4.69 1.21 -10.84
C MET A 117 4.98 0.46 -9.53
N TYR A 118 4.25 -0.62 -9.22
CA TYR A 118 4.29 -1.29 -7.92
C TYR A 118 5.70 -1.75 -7.48
N PRO A 119 6.54 -2.34 -8.34
CA PRO A 119 7.90 -2.73 -7.94
C PRO A 119 8.79 -1.54 -7.59
N THR A 120 8.51 -0.37 -8.16
CA THR A 120 9.30 0.85 -7.98
C THR A 120 8.94 1.62 -6.71
N LEU A 121 7.82 1.26 -6.06
CA LEU A 121 7.40 1.88 -4.82
C LEU A 121 8.42 1.63 -3.73
N ASN A 122 8.75 2.67 -2.97
CA ASN A 122 9.55 2.50 -1.78
C ASN A 122 8.69 2.02 -0.59
N GLU A 123 9.35 1.69 0.53
CA GLU A 123 8.67 1.18 1.72
C GLU A 123 7.60 2.13 2.28
N GLU A 124 7.84 3.45 2.22
CA GLU A 124 6.86 4.45 2.68
C GLU A 124 5.57 4.37 1.86
N GLN A 125 5.69 4.34 0.53
CA GLN A 125 4.55 4.22 -0.37
C GLN A 125 3.84 2.88 -0.23
N ARG A 126 4.60 1.79 -0.04
CA ARG A 126 4.02 0.45 0.20
C ARG A 126 3.19 0.42 1.47
N LEU A 127 3.70 0.97 2.58
CA LEU A 127 2.95 1.07 3.83
C LEU A 127 1.73 2.00 3.69
N ALA A 128 1.86 3.08 2.93
CA ALA A 128 0.74 3.98 2.64
C ALA A 128 -0.38 3.24 1.88
N ILE A 129 -0.05 2.44 0.86
CA ILE A 129 -1.02 1.60 0.14
C ILE A 129 -1.65 0.57 1.09
N THR A 130 -0.85 -0.12 1.91
CA THR A 130 -1.35 -1.08 2.90
C THR A 130 -2.37 -0.43 3.83
N TYR A 131 -2.09 0.76 4.35
CA TYR A 131 -3.00 1.47 5.26
C TYR A 131 -4.13 2.19 4.53
N GLN A 132 -4.05 2.41 3.21
CA GLN A 132 -5.16 2.96 2.41
C GLN A 132 -6.31 1.97 2.26
N ASP A 133 -6.03 0.67 2.32
CA ASP A 133 -7.06 -0.36 2.28
C ASP A 133 -7.85 -0.43 3.60
N ASP A 134 -9.18 -0.33 3.49
CA ASP A 134 -10.11 -0.33 4.62
C ASP A 134 -10.13 -1.65 5.39
N ILE A 135 -10.07 -2.77 4.70
CA ILE A 135 -10.06 -4.11 5.30
C ILE A 135 -8.76 -4.33 6.06
N LYS A 136 -7.61 -3.97 5.46
CA LYS A 136 -6.30 -4.03 6.12
C LYS A 136 -6.31 -3.18 7.40
N ARG A 137 -6.84 -1.95 7.35
CA ARG A 137 -6.99 -1.11 8.56
C ARG A 137 -7.88 -1.74 9.61
N MET A 138 -9.00 -2.34 9.22
CA MET A 138 -9.91 -3.02 10.15
C MET A 138 -9.22 -4.16 10.88
N ILE A 139 -8.44 -4.98 10.16
CA ILE A 139 -7.64 -6.06 10.75
C ILE A 139 -6.62 -5.47 11.73
N ILE A 140 -5.84 -4.48 11.30
CA ILE A 140 -4.82 -3.83 12.14
C ILE A 140 -5.47 -3.26 13.41
N ASN A 141 -6.53 -2.47 13.30
CA ASN A 141 -7.19 -1.85 14.46
C ASN A 141 -7.76 -2.89 15.44
N ARG A 142 -8.37 -3.97 14.93
CA ARG A 142 -8.83 -5.07 15.78
C ARG A 142 -7.68 -5.73 16.52
N LEU A 143 -6.57 -5.97 15.83
CA LEU A 143 -5.37 -6.54 16.41
C LEU A 143 -4.66 -5.59 17.38
N ARG A 144 -4.78 -4.27 17.25
CA ARG A 144 -4.29 -3.30 18.24
C ARG A 144 -5.03 -3.43 19.57
N GLU A 145 -6.33 -3.75 19.52
CA GLU A 145 -7.18 -3.89 20.70
C GLU A 145 -7.03 -5.25 21.37
N GLU A 146 -7.10 -6.33 20.58
CA GLU A 146 -7.11 -7.70 21.08
C GLU A 146 -5.74 -8.37 21.09
N GLY A 147 -4.81 -7.85 20.30
CA GLY A 147 -3.49 -8.41 20.09
C GLY A 147 -3.46 -9.64 19.18
N VAL A 148 -4.32 -10.64 19.43
CA VAL A 148 -4.36 -11.92 18.68
C VAL A 148 -5.80 -12.34 18.42
N VAL A 149 -6.09 -12.88 17.25
CA VAL A 149 -7.41 -13.41 16.87
C VAL A 149 -7.25 -14.72 16.11
N SER A 150 -8.25 -15.60 16.16
CA SER A 150 -8.22 -16.78 15.29
C SER A 150 -8.56 -16.40 13.85
N LYS A 151 -7.91 -17.04 12.87
CA LYS A 151 -8.14 -16.80 11.44
C LYS A 151 -9.60 -16.99 11.07
N SER A 152 -10.20 -18.11 11.48
CA SER A 152 -11.63 -18.38 11.25
C SER A 152 -12.56 -17.27 11.79
N GLU A 153 -12.32 -16.80 13.01
CA GLU A 153 -13.08 -15.70 13.62
C GLU A 153 -12.87 -14.37 12.88
N LEU A 154 -11.64 -14.08 12.46
CA LEU A 154 -11.34 -12.89 11.69
C LEU A 154 -12.09 -12.91 10.36
N MET A 155 -12.08 -14.06 9.66
CA MET A 155 -12.77 -14.21 8.38
C MET A 155 -14.28 -14.05 8.51
N ILE A 156 -14.89 -14.64 9.55
CA ILE A 156 -16.33 -14.47 9.82
C ILE A 156 -16.65 -13.01 10.11
N TRP A 157 -15.88 -12.36 10.99
CA TRP A 157 -16.09 -10.97 11.35
C TRP A 157 -15.92 -10.01 10.17
N LEU A 158 -14.94 -10.25 9.30
CA LEU A 158 -14.74 -9.44 8.09
C LEU A 158 -15.91 -9.61 7.12
N LYS A 159 -16.41 -10.84 6.90
CA LYS A 159 -17.59 -11.09 6.06
C LYS A 159 -18.85 -10.41 6.61
N ASP A 160 -19.05 -10.44 7.92
CA ASP A 160 -20.22 -9.79 8.55
C ASP A 160 -20.19 -8.26 8.43
N ARG A 161 -18.99 -7.67 8.52
CA ARG A 161 -18.79 -6.22 8.40
C ARG A 161 -18.81 -5.76 6.95
N TYR A 162 -18.22 -6.54 6.06
CA TYR A 162 -18.04 -6.22 4.65
C TYR A 162 -19.11 -6.93 3.83
N LYS A 163 -20.27 -6.27 3.69
CA LYS A 163 -21.44 -6.81 2.97
C LYS A 163 -21.29 -6.78 1.43
N GLN A 164 -20.08 -6.67 0.90
CA GLN A 164 -19.85 -6.73 -0.55
C GLN A 164 -19.74 -8.19 -1.00
N ASP A 165 -20.23 -8.47 -2.21
CA ASP A 165 -20.39 -9.82 -2.76
C ASP A 165 -19.09 -10.60 -3.01
N PHE A 166 -17.91 -9.98 -2.86
CA PHE A 166 -16.64 -10.70 -2.86
C PHE A 166 -15.51 -9.88 -2.24
N VAL A 167 -14.75 -10.51 -1.35
CA VAL A 167 -13.45 -10.03 -0.88
C VAL A 167 -12.51 -11.23 -0.76
N ASP A 168 -11.36 -11.17 -1.41
CA ASP A 168 -10.26 -12.10 -1.13
C ASP A 168 -9.61 -11.74 0.22
N LEU A 169 -10.20 -12.22 1.30
CA LEU A 169 -9.68 -12.00 2.65
C LEU A 169 -8.36 -12.73 2.89
N GLU A 170 -8.11 -13.82 2.16
CA GLU A 170 -6.87 -14.58 2.30
C GLU A 170 -5.70 -13.80 1.71
N GLY A 171 -5.85 -13.25 0.51
CA GLY A 171 -4.86 -12.35 -0.09
C GLY A 171 -4.57 -11.12 0.77
N VAL A 172 -5.59 -10.56 1.43
CA VAL A 172 -5.42 -9.46 2.39
C VAL A 172 -4.53 -9.87 3.58
N VAL A 173 -4.76 -11.05 4.16
CA VAL A 173 -3.95 -11.57 5.27
C VAL A 173 -2.52 -11.87 4.82
N ILE A 174 -2.35 -12.52 3.66
CA ILE A 174 -1.04 -12.82 3.08
C ILE A 174 -0.23 -11.53 2.88
N GLU A 175 -0.85 -10.46 2.38
CA GLU A 175 -0.15 -9.20 2.19
C GLU A 175 0.31 -8.58 3.52
N LEU A 176 -0.53 -8.61 4.56
CA LEU A 176 -0.15 -8.13 5.89
C LEU A 176 1.00 -8.96 6.49
N ILE A 177 1.06 -10.26 6.22
CA ILE A 177 2.18 -11.14 6.62
C ILE A 177 3.45 -10.73 5.86
N LYS A 178 3.37 -10.55 4.54
CA LYS A 178 4.51 -10.13 3.70
C LYS A 178 5.05 -8.74 4.06
N ARG A 179 4.24 -7.92 4.72
CA ARG A 179 4.61 -6.60 5.25
C ARG A 179 5.14 -6.66 6.69
N ASP A 180 5.32 -7.85 7.25
CA ASP A 180 5.72 -8.10 8.64
C ASP A 180 4.79 -7.48 9.70
N ILE A 181 3.58 -7.03 9.31
CA ILE A 181 2.62 -6.40 10.23
C ILE A 181 2.02 -7.47 11.15
N ILE A 182 1.67 -8.62 10.56
CA ILE A 182 1.09 -9.73 11.30
C ILE A 182 1.90 -11.01 11.10
N LYS A 183 1.69 -11.97 11.99
CA LYS A 183 2.19 -13.33 11.86
C LYS A 183 1.07 -14.33 12.08
N GLU A 184 1.01 -15.32 11.21
CA GLU A 184 0.11 -16.48 11.34
C GLU A 184 0.85 -17.65 11.97
N THR A 185 0.26 -18.29 12.99
CA THR A 185 0.87 -19.45 13.67
C THR A 185 -0.18 -20.40 14.22
N SER A 186 0.05 -21.69 14.03
CA SER A 186 -0.73 -22.77 14.66
C SER A 186 -0.35 -22.94 16.13
N VAL A 187 -1.32 -22.86 17.04
CA VAL A 187 -1.12 -23.06 18.47
C VAL A 187 -1.80 -24.36 18.92
N LYS A 188 -1.03 -25.24 19.58
CA LYS A 188 -1.55 -26.53 20.03
C LYS A 188 -2.78 -26.34 20.91
N GLY A 189 -3.85 -27.08 20.62
CA GLY A 189 -5.13 -27.00 21.33
C GLY A 189 -6.09 -25.94 20.78
N MET A 190 -5.68 -25.15 19.79
CA MET A 190 -6.56 -24.24 19.06
C MET A 190 -7.11 -24.92 17.79
N PRO A 191 -8.39 -24.70 17.46
CA PRO A 191 -9.02 -25.32 16.28
C PRO A 191 -8.66 -24.63 14.95
N SER A 192 -8.08 -23.45 15.01
CA SER A 192 -7.74 -22.59 13.88
C SER A 192 -6.39 -21.95 14.13
N GLU A 193 -5.69 -21.62 13.05
CA GLU A 193 -4.51 -20.77 13.09
C GLU A 193 -4.85 -19.42 13.74
N LEU A 194 -3.85 -18.86 14.43
CA LEU A 194 -3.96 -17.57 15.11
C LEU A 194 -3.14 -16.52 14.36
N ILE A 195 -3.69 -15.32 14.30
CA ILE A 195 -3.09 -14.14 13.69
C ILE A 195 -2.68 -13.19 14.81
N PHE A 196 -1.39 -12.89 14.87
CA PHE A 196 -0.75 -12.05 15.88
C PHE A 196 -0.28 -10.73 15.26
N LEU A 197 -0.43 -9.61 15.97
CA LEU A 197 0.22 -8.35 15.59
C LEU A 197 1.70 -8.39 15.97
N THR A 198 2.60 -8.30 15.00
CA THR A 198 4.05 -8.33 15.22
C THR A 198 4.69 -6.97 15.09
N ASN A 199 4.25 -6.18 14.11
CA ASN A 199 4.63 -4.80 13.93
C ASN A 199 3.37 -3.94 13.78
N ASP A 200 3.44 -2.71 14.28
CA ASP A 200 2.38 -1.73 14.09
C ASP A 200 2.89 -0.57 13.23
N LEU A 201 1.98 0.23 12.68
CA LEU A 201 2.33 1.41 11.90
C LEU A 201 2.33 2.65 12.78
N ILE A 202 3.43 3.41 12.74
CA ILE A 202 3.45 4.79 13.19
C ILE A 202 3.20 5.70 11.99
N MET A 203 2.30 6.66 12.15
CA MET A 203 1.97 7.65 11.13
C MET A 203 1.83 9.01 11.79
N MET A 204 2.60 9.98 11.32
CA MET A 204 2.51 11.34 11.84
C MET A 204 3.10 12.37 10.88
N ARG A 205 2.58 13.59 10.93
CA ARG A 205 3.25 14.76 10.37
C ARG A 205 4.57 15.00 11.11
N VAL A 206 5.62 15.32 10.35
CA VAL A 206 6.93 15.69 10.88
C VAL A 206 7.45 16.95 10.19
N PRO A 207 8.20 17.82 10.87
CA PRO A 207 8.81 18.97 10.21
C PRO A 207 9.86 18.48 9.20
N ALA A 208 9.99 19.18 8.08
CA ALA A 208 11.03 18.91 7.10
C ALA A 208 12.41 19.34 7.65
N ILE A 209 13.02 18.51 8.50
CA ILE A 209 14.17 18.88 9.35
C ILE A 209 15.31 19.51 8.56
N GLN A 210 15.62 18.99 7.36
CA GLN A 210 16.72 19.52 6.54
C GLN A 210 16.42 20.93 6.01
N LEU A 211 15.17 21.21 5.65
CA LEU A 211 14.73 22.54 5.21
C LEU A 211 14.62 23.50 6.39
N PHE A 212 14.16 22.99 7.53
CA PHE A 212 13.98 23.76 8.76
C PHE A 212 15.29 24.27 9.35
N LYS A 213 16.38 23.49 9.24
CA LYS A 213 17.70 23.89 9.76
C LYS A 213 18.32 25.01 8.93
N ASP A 214 18.35 24.83 7.60
CA ASP A 214 19.10 25.70 6.70
C ASP A 214 18.26 26.05 5.45
N PRO A 215 17.14 26.79 5.58
CA PRO A 215 16.22 27.03 4.47
C PRO A 215 16.86 27.81 3.31
N SER A 216 17.83 28.68 3.61
CA SER A 216 18.53 29.47 2.60
C SER A 216 19.42 28.63 1.68
N ASP A 217 20.15 27.68 2.25
CA ASP A 217 20.98 26.73 1.48
C ASP A 217 20.12 25.77 0.66
N ARG A 218 18.81 25.73 0.93
CA ARG A 218 17.82 24.90 0.24
C ARG A 218 16.97 25.67 -0.76
N GLY A 219 17.29 26.93 -1.05
CA GLY A 219 16.69 27.69 -2.15
C GLY A 219 15.74 28.82 -1.72
N LEU A 220 15.52 29.03 -0.43
CA LEU A 220 14.69 30.14 0.07
C LEU A 220 15.54 31.42 0.25
N PRO A 221 15.11 32.59 -0.24
CA PRO A 221 15.76 33.86 0.06
C PRO A 221 15.91 34.08 1.57
N SER A 222 17.07 34.53 2.05
CA SER A 222 17.36 34.68 3.49
C SER A 222 16.35 35.54 4.25
N GLN A 223 15.73 36.51 3.57
CA GLN A 223 14.71 37.38 4.14
C GLN A 223 13.39 36.65 4.50
N LEU A 224 13.15 35.46 3.92
CA LEU A 224 11.95 34.66 4.14
C LEU A 224 12.18 33.48 5.13
N SER A 225 13.42 33.28 5.59
CA SER A 225 13.79 32.15 6.45
C SER A 225 13.06 32.16 7.80
N ASP A 226 12.89 33.35 8.39
CA ASP A 226 12.17 33.51 9.66
C ASP A 226 10.67 33.25 9.50
N ASP A 227 10.08 33.68 8.37
CA ASP A 227 8.68 33.42 8.03
C ASP A 227 8.43 31.92 7.86
N TYR A 228 9.31 31.22 7.14
CA TYR A 228 9.23 29.77 6.97
C TYR A 228 9.30 29.03 8.30
N THR A 229 10.26 29.41 9.15
CA THR A 229 10.42 28.83 10.49
C THR A 229 9.18 29.09 11.34
N THR A 230 8.59 30.28 11.24
CA THR A 230 7.40 30.68 12.00
C THR A 230 6.18 29.88 11.57
N GLU A 231 5.91 29.77 10.26
CA GLU A 231 4.76 29.02 9.75
C GLU A 231 4.91 27.51 10.02
N SER A 232 6.12 26.93 9.90
CA SER A 232 6.35 25.53 10.28
C SER A 232 6.07 25.30 11.77
N LYS A 233 6.57 26.18 12.67
CA LYS A 233 6.28 26.08 14.11
C LYS A 233 4.79 26.21 14.41
N LYS A 234 4.12 27.17 13.78
CA LYS A 234 2.68 27.45 13.97
C LYS A 234 1.80 26.26 13.58
N PHE A 235 2.17 25.52 12.53
CA PHE A 235 1.51 24.26 12.18
C PHE A 235 1.62 23.25 13.34
N PHE A 236 2.84 22.95 13.79
CA PHE A 236 3.07 21.92 14.81
C PHE A 236 2.62 22.30 16.23
N GLN A 237 2.42 23.60 16.53
CA GLN A 237 1.83 24.03 17.80
C GLN A 237 0.40 23.53 18.00
N ASN A 238 -0.37 23.40 16.92
CA ASN A 238 -1.78 23.02 16.97
C ASN A 238 -2.05 21.62 16.39
N TYR A 239 -1.06 21.03 15.73
CA TYR A 239 -1.19 19.71 15.11
C TYR A 239 -1.49 18.63 16.16
N ARG A 240 -2.59 17.91 15.92
CA ARG A 240 -2.97 16.71 16.65
C ARG A 240 -3.12 15.56 15.67
N PRO A 241 -2.30 14.50 15.76
CA PRO A 241 -2.46 13.33 14.91
C PRO A 241 -3.88 12.78 14.97
N SER A 242 -4.45 12.48 13.80
CA SER A 242 -5.76 11.85 13.70
C SER A 242 -5.78 10.89 12.50
N GLU A 243 -6.60 9.86 12.58
CA GLU A 243 -6.75 8.91 11.47
C GLU A 243 -7.24 9.59 10.19
N GLN A 244 -8.16 10.55 10.32
CA GLN A 244 -8.67 11.30 9.17
C GLN A 244 -7.58 12.14 8.48
N ASP A 245 -6.70 12.79 9.25
CA ASP A 245 -5.55 13.50 8.67
C ASP A 245 -4.60 12.52 7.97
N ASN A 246 -4.27 11.40 8.62
CA ASN A 246 -3.38 10.39 8.06
C ASN A 246 -3.91 9.85 6.72
N LEU A 247 -5.20 9.54 6.62
CA LEU A 247 -5.80 9.01 5.39
C LEU A 247 -5.73 10.01 4.24
N LYS A 248 -6.00 11.29 4.49
CA LYS A 248 -5.88 12.34 3.46
C LYS A 248 -4.45 12.47 2.92
N VAL A 249 -3.45 12.37 3.80
CA VAL A 249 -2.05 12.43 3.36
C VAL A 249 -1.62 11.17 2.64
N ILE A 250 -2.11 10.01 3.09
CA ILE A 250 -1.85 8.74 2.42
C ILE A 250 -2.32 8.79 0.96
N GLU A 251 -3.48 9.40 0.67
CA GLU A 251 -3.95 9.60 -0.71
C GLU A 251 -2.94 10.36 -1.58
N ILE A 252 -2.20 11.32 -1.01
CA ILE A 252 -1.12 12.03 -1.69
C ILE A 252 0.09 11.10 -1.90
N LEU A 253 0.49 10.31 -0.90
CA LEU A 253 1.67 9.45 -0.96
C LEU A 253 1.55 8.32 -1.98
N VAL A 254 0.34 7.77 -2.14
CA VAL A 254 0.08 6.69 -3.10
C VAL A 254 -0.04 7.20 -4.54
N ASN A 255 -0.26 8.51 -4.74
CA ASN A 255 -0.29 9.12 -6.07
C ASN A 255 1.16 9.30 -6.60
N PRO A 256 1.57 8.62 -7.68
CA PRO A 256 2.95 8.71 -8.16
C PRO A 256 3.38 10.12 -8.57
N GLN A 257 2.47 10.91 -9.16
CA GLN A 257 2.77 12.28 -9.60
C GLN A 257 2.96 13.20 -8.38
N ALA A 258 2.06 13.08 -7.39
CA ALA A 258 2.16 13.86 -6.16
C ALA A 258 3.41 13.48 -5.35
N TYR A 259 3.74 12.19 -5.31
CA TYR A 259 4.93 11.71 -4.62
C TYR A 259 6.23 12.23 -5.26
N GLU A 260 6.30 12.32 -6.59
CA GLU A 260 7.45 12.91 -7.29
C GLU A 260 7.66 14.39 -6.95
N VAL A 261 6.57 15.17 -6.86
CA VAL A 261 6.61 16.56 -6.39
C VAL A 261 7.05 16.63 -4.92
N LEU A 262 6.45 15.81 -4.05
CA LEU A 262 6.81 15.74 -2.64
C LEU A 262 8.28 15.39 -2.43
N ARG A 263 8.82 14.44 -3.22
CA ARG A 263 10.23 14.04 -3.18
C ARG A 263 11.17 15.22 -3.47
N LEU A 264 10.83 16.07 -4.44
CA LEU A 264 11.61 17.30 -4.70
C LEU A 264 11.50 18.25 -3.50
N LEU A 265 10.28 18.50 -3.03
CA LEU A 265 10.01 19.44 -1.93
C LEU A 265 10.63 19.02 -0.60
N ARG A 266 10.86 17.73 -0.36
CA ARG A 266 11.60 17.22 0.81
C ARG A 266 13.08 17.61 0.80
N THR A 267 13.64 17.93 -0.37
CA THR A 267 15.08 18.18 -0.54
C THR A 267 15.42 19.65 -0.80
N ALA A 268 14.48 20.42 -1.34
CA ALA A 268 14.68 21.81 -1.72
C ALA A 268 13.38 22.62 -1.67
N ILE A 269 13.53 23.92 -1.43
CA ILE A 269 12.50 24.95 -1.59
C ILE A 269 12.65 25.49 -3.01
N VAL A 270 11.58 25.43 -3.80
CA VAL A 270 11.66 25.59 -5.25
C VAL A 270 10.64 26.58 -5.79
N THR A 271 10.89 27.11 -6.98
CA THR A 271 9.93 27.98 -7.68
C THR A 271 8.99 27.17 -8.57
N LYS A 272 7.91 27.79 -9.06
CA LYS A 272 7.02 27.14 -10.06
C LYS A 272 7.80 26.66 -11.29
N ASN A 273 8.78 27.44 -11.76
CA ASN A 273 9.63 27.09 -12.91
C ASN A 273 10.47 25.83 -12.68
N ASP A 274 10.86 25.54 -11.45
CA ASP A 274 11.59 24.33 -11.11
C ASP A 274 10.67 23.11 -11.07
N LEU A 275 9.46 23.28 -10.54
CA LEU A 275 8.42 22.24 -10.54
C LEU A 275 8.00 21.88 -11.96
N GLU A 276 7.90 22.86 -12.88
CA GLU A 276 7.60 22.64 -14.30
C GLU A 276 8.58 21.68 -14.99
N LYS A 277 9.82 21.57 -14.50
CA LYS A 277 10.80 20.60 -15.02
C LYS A 277 10.40 19.14 -14.72
N LEU A 278 9.53 18.89 -13.74
CA LEU A 278 9.02 17.56 -13.40
C LEU A 278 8.05 17.00 -14.46
N LYS A 279 7.55 17.81 -15.41
CA LYS A 279 6.85 17.32 -16.59
C LYS A 279 7.68 16.30 -17.38
N LYS A 280 9.01 16.47 -17.39
CA LYS A 280 9.94 15.50 -18.00
C LYS A 280 10.03 14.15 -17.26
N LYS A 281 9.53 14.10 -16.02
CA LYS A 281 9.45 12.89 -15.19
C LYS A 281 8.02 12.31 -15.13
N GLY A 282 7.10 12.80 -15.97
CA GLY A 282 5.73 12.28 -16.04
C GLY A 282 4.73 12.91 -15.07
N VAL A 283 5.06 14.06 -14.46
CA VAL A 283 4.09 14.87 -13.71
C VAL A 283 3.34 15.77 -14.70
N GLU A 284 2.10 15.43 -15.04
CA GLU A 284 1.32 16.11 -16.07
C GLU A 284 0.68 17.41 -15.56
N ASP A 285 0.02 17.34 -14.39
CA ASP A 285 -0.70 18.46 -13.79
C ASP A 285 -0.08 18.87 -12.44
N ILE A 286 0.84 19.84 -12.51
CA ILE A 286 1.53 20.37 -11.32
C ILE A 286 0.59 21.21 -10.47
N ASP A 287 -0.34 21.94 -11.08
CA ASP A 287 -1.22 22.86 -10.36
C ASP A 287 -2.23 22.09 -9.49
N ASP A 288 -2.77 20.97 -9.99
CA ASP A 288 -3.62 20.08 -9.20
C ASP A 288 -2.86 19.43 -8.03
N VAL A 289 -1.62 18.96 -8.27
CA VAL A 289 -0.77 18.40 -7.22
C VAL A 289 -0.45 19.44 -6.14
N LEU A 290 -0.07 20.66 -6.53
CA LEU A 290 0.22 21.74 -5.58
C LEU A 290 -1.01 22.14 -4.79
N LYS A 291 -2.18 22.21 -5.43
CA LYS A 291 -3.45 22.46 -4.76
C LYS A 291 -3.74 21.39 -3.71
N SER A 292 -3.59 20.11 -4.05
CA SER A 292 -3.78 19.01 -3.11
C SER A 292 -2.82 19.08 -1.92
N LEU A 293 -1.53 19.35 -2.16
CA LEU A 293 -0.54 19.54 -1.09
C LEU A 293 -0.87 20.73 -0.17
N TRP A 294 -1.37 21.83 -0.74
CA TRP A 294 -1.73 23.04 0.00
C TRP A 294 -3.00 22.85 0.83
N GLU A 295 -4.06 22.26 0.25
CA GLU A 295 -5.32 21.94 0.95
C GLU A 295 -5.08 20.98 2.12
N ASN A 296 -4.09 20.10 2.01
CA ASN A 296 -3.65 19.19 3.06
C ASN A 296 -2.55 19.77 3.98
N GLN A 297 -2.32 21.09 3.91
CA GLN A 297 -1.39 21.83 4.77
C GLN A 297 0.04 21.28 4.78
N MET A 298 0.47 20.61 3.69
CA MET A 298 1.84 20.10 3.54
C MET A 298 2.80 21.21 3.15
N ILE A 299 2.36 22.10 2.27
CA ILE A 299 3.18 23.15 1.70
C ILE A 299 2.67 24.55 2.05
N GLN A 300 3.58 25.52 2.03
CA GLN A 300 3.28 26.94 2.11
C GLN A 300 4.00 27.67 0.98
N VAL A 301 3.34 28.70 0.44
CA VAL A 301 3.91 29.58 -0.59
C VAL A 301 4.43 30.86 0.08
N PHE A 302 5.69 31.16 -0.16
CA PHE A 302 6.35 32.40 0.28
C PHE A 302 6.62 33.28 -0.94
N ARG A 303 6.52 34.60 -0.77
CA ARG A 303 6.72 35.57 -1.85
C ARG A 303 7.80 36.56 -1.47
N ASP A 304 8.74 36.80 -2.38
CA ASP A 304 9.74 37.87 -2.23
C ASP A 304 9.19 39.23 -2.70
N ASP A 305 10.00 40.28 -2.56
CA ASP A 305 9.63 41.65 -2.97
C ASP A 305 9.43 41.80 -4.50
N ARG A 306 9.86 40.81 -5.28
CA ARG A 306 9.69 40.75 -6.73
C ARG A 306 8.48 39.89 -7.13
N ASN A 307 7.69 39.45 -6.14
CA ASN A 307 6.54 38.57 -6.30
C ASN A 307 6.89 37.19 -6.90
N ASN A 308 8.12 36.72 -6.70
CA ASN A 308 8.50 35.33 -7.00
C ASN A 308 7.92 34.40 -5.93
N GLU A 309 7.32 33.30 -6.36
CA GLU A 309 6.72 32.31 -5.47
C GLU A 309 7.69 31.16 -5.17
N TYR A 310 7.87 30.87 -3.88
CA TYR A 310 8.69 29.79 -3.35
C TYR A 310 7.79 28.80 -2.61
N TYR A 311 7.80 27.56 -3.06
CA TYR A 311 7.03 26.46 -2.48
C TYR A 311 7.91 25.70 -1.50
N ALA A 312 7.53 25.72 -0.22
CA ALA A 312 8.27 25.04 0.83
C ALA A 312 7.39 24.04 1.57
N LEU A 313 7.96 22.87 1.88
CA LEU A 313 7.32 21.86 2.70
C LEU A 313 7.32 22.32 4.17
N ILE A 314 6.15 22.57 4.74
CA ILE A 314 5.99 22.97 6.15
C ILE A 314 5.62 21.79 7.05
N SER A 315 4.91 20.80 6.50
CA SER A 315 4.60 19.54 7.18
C SER A 315 4.83 18.37 6.22
N ASP A 316 5.87 17.60 6.51
CA ASP A 316 6.09 16.31 5.87
C ASP A 316 5.27 15.24 6.59
N PHE A 317 5.21 14.04 6.03
CA PHE A 317 4.56 12.90 6.63
C PHE A 317 5.53 11.73 6.72
N HIS A 318 5.44 11.00 7.82
CA HIS A 318 6.25 9.83 8.06
C HIS A 318 5.35 8.64 8.39
N ILE A 319 5.53 7.55 7.65
CA ILE A 319 4.94 6.24 7.92
C ILE A 319 6.04 5.19 8.01
N ALA A 320 6.02 4.40 9.07
CA ALA A 320 7.00 3.35 9.31
C ALA A 320 6.42 2.22 10.17
N LEU A 321 7.05 1.05 10.11
CA LEU A 321 6.79 -0.04 11.05
C LEU A 321 7.51 0.22 12.37
N ILE A 322 6.83 -0.08 13.47
CA ILE A 322 7.36 -0.02 14.82
C ILE A 322 7.09 -1.32 15.57
N PHE A 323 8.02 -1.68 16.46
CA PHE A 323 7.78 -2.77 17.39
C PHE A 323 6.76 -2.33 18.46
N PRO A 324 5.59 -2.99 18.57
CA PRO A 324 4.47 -2.52 19.36
C PRO A 324 4.60 -2.92 20.84
N LYS A 325 5.52 -2.27 21.56
CA LYS A 325 5.78 -2.55 23.00
C LYS A 325 4.53 -2.48 23.88
N TYR A 326 3.53 -1.69 23.49
CA TYR A 326 2.29 -1.54 24.24
C TYR A 326 1.47 -2.84 24.28
N LEU A 327 1.67 -3.78 23.34
CA LEU A 327 0.97 -5.07 23.32
C LEU A 327 1.29 -5.94 24.54
N LEU A 328 2.42 -5.72 25.22
CA LEU A 328 2.70 -6.39 26.50
C LEU A 328 1.63 -6.04 27.56
N ASN A 329 1.12 -4.81 27.54
CA ASN A 329 0.03 -4.40 28.43
C ASN A 329 -1.31 -5.00 27.99
N VAL A 330 -1.53 -5.14 26.67
CA VAL A 330 -2.73 -5.81 26.13
C VAL A 330 -2.74 -7.28 26.56
N ILE A 331 -1.64 -8.01 26.35
CA ILE A 331 -1.48 -9.41 26.76
C ILE A 331 -1.73 -9.56 28.26
N LYS A 332 -1.16 -8.68 29.09
CA LYS A 332 -1.39 -8.69 30.53
C LYS A 332 -2.87 -8.47 30.89
N ALA A 333 -3.52 -7.50 30.26
CA ALA A 333 -4.93 -7.22 30.50
C ALA A 333 -5.83 -8.41 30.09
N GLU A 334 -5.53 -9.08 28.98
CA GLU A 334 -6.25 -10.27 28.53
C GLU A 334 -6.05 -11.47 29.48
N TYR A 335 -4.84 -11.63 30.03
CA TYR A 335 -4.56 -12.63 31.07
C TYR A 335 -5.35 -12.35 32.35
N ASP A 336 -5.32 -11.11 32.85
CA ASP A 336 -6.01 -10.71 34.08
C ASP A 336 -7.53 -10.91 33.97
N LYS A 337 -8.10 -10.67 32.79
CA LYS A 337 -9.53 -10.88 32.47
C LYS A 337 -9.88 -12.34 32.17
N LYS A 338 -8.89 -13.21 31.95
CA LYS A 338 -9.08 -14.59 31.45
C LYS A 338 -9.89 -14.67 30.15
N SER A 339 -9.75 -13.66 29.29
CA SER A 339 -10.47 -13.59 28.01
C SER A 339 -9.84 -14.46 26.92
N LYS A 340 -8.56 -14.82 27.08
CA LYS A 340 -7.82 -15.71 26.16
C LYS A 340 -7.12 -16.81 26.94
N ALA A 341 -6.89 -17.96 26.30
CA ALA A 341 -6.21 -19.09 26.93
C ALA A 341 -4.73 -18.78 27.16
N ASP A 342 -4.19 -19.20 28.30
CA ASP A 342 -2.79 -18.93 28.70
C ASP A 342 -1.78 -19.34 27.63
N GLN A 343 -2.00 -20.49 26.97
CA GLN A 343 -1.11 -20.98 25.92
C GLN A 343 -1.05 -20.05 24.70
N VAL A 344 -2.16 -19.37 24.37
CA VAL A 344 -2.18 -18.36 23.30
C VAL A 344 -1.36 -17.15 23.69
N LEU A 345 -1.50 -16.68 24.93
CA LEU A 345 -0.78 -15.52 25.44
C LEU A 345 0.72 -15.79 25.55
N ILE A 346 1.11 -16.99 25.99
CA ILE A 346 2.52 -17.44 26.02
C ILE A 346 3.08 -17.48 24.60
N GLU A 347 2.35 -18.06 23.65
CA GLU A 347 2.81 -18.09 22.26
C GLU A 347 2.94 -16.68 21.67
N TYR A 348 2.04 -15.77 22.05
CA TYR A 348 2.16 -14.39 21.63
C TYR A 348 3.44 -13.73 22.15
N LEU A 349 3.80 -13.96 23.42
CA LEU A 349 5.07 -13.47 23.96
C LEU A 349 6.27 -14.04 23.18
N ASN A 350 6.25 -15.33 22.82
CA ASN A 350 7.29 -15.95 21.99
C ASN A 350 7.37 -15.30 20.59
N VAL A 351 6.22 -15.04 19.96
CA VAL A 351 6.14 -14.38 18.65
C VAL A 351 6.72 -12.97 18.71
N LEU A 352 6.38 -12.18 19.74
CA LEU A 352 6.90 -10.83 19.93
C LEU A 352 8.40 -10.83 20.25
N GLU A 353 8.88 -11.76 21.08
CA GLU A 353 10.30 -11.90 21.38
C GLU A 353 11.12 -12.19 20.11
N ASN A 354 10.69 -13.19 19.32
CA ASN A 354 11.34 -13.53 18.05
C ASN A 354 11.37 -12.34 17.09
N THR A 355 10.25 -11.61 16.97
CA THR A 355 10.16 -10.40 16.14
C THR A 355 11.18 -9.35 16.59
N PHE A 356 11.27 -9.11 17.90
CA PHE A 356 12.20 -8.14 18.47
C PHE A 356 13.67 -8.52 18.28
N LEU A 357 14.01 -9.80 18.42
CA LEU A 357 15.36 -10.32 18.19
C LEU A 357 15.78 -10.20 16.73
N ASN A 358 14.86 -10.50 15.80
CA ASN A 358 15.09 -10.34 14.37
C ASN A 358 15.36 -8.86 14.02
N LEU A 359 14.56 -7.93 14.54
CA LEU A 359 14.78 -6.49 14.36
C LEU A 359 16.17 -6.05 14.85
N LYS A 360 16.58 -6.49 16.05
CA LYS A 360 17.92 -6.18 16.58
C LYS A 360 19.05 -6.72 15.70
N SER A 361 18.88 -7.92 15.14
CA SER A 361 19.90 -8.51 14.27
C SER A 361 20.03 -7.73 12.96
N ALA A 362 18.91 -7.26 12.39
CA ALA A 362 18.89 -6.45 11.18
C ALA A 362 19.56 -5.09 11.39
N THR A 363 19.33 -4.41 12.52
CA THR A 363 20.01 -3.15 12.83
C THR A 363 21.52 -3.32 12.90
N LYS A 364 22.01 -4.38 13.54
CA LYS A 364 23.46 -4.67 13.65
C LYS A 364 24.14 -4.99 12.31
N SER A 365 23.39 -5.44 11.31
CA SER A 365 23.93 -5.73 9.98
C SER A 365 24.03 -4.51 9.06
N LYS A 366 23.39 -3.40 9.44
CA LYS A 366 23.37 -2.12 8.68
C LYS A 366 24.34 -1.08 9.24
N GLU A 367 24.91 -1.32 10.42
CA GLU A 367 26.06 -0.60 10.99
C GLU A 367 27.37 -1.28 10.56
#